data_AF-A0A2G1WAN6-F1
#
_entry.id   AF-A0A2G1WAN6-F1
#
_cell.length_a   1.000
_cell.length_b   1.000
_cell.length_c   1.000
_cell.angle_alpha   90.00
_cell.angle_beta   90.00
_cell.angle_gamma   90.00
#
_symmetry.space_group_name_H-M   'P 1'
#
loop_
_entity.id
_entity.type
_entity.pdbx_description
1 polymer ?
#
loop_
_entity_poly.entity_id
_entity_poly.type
_entity_poly.pdbx_seq_one_letter_code
_entity_poly.pdbx_strand_id
1 'polypeptide(L)'
;MTQMDDLSSFERSVSAALRQAGCDTFTASNLRRHTREVRDDIYADEVAHGSDIAAPFVNFIITHDVAIFTIFDDPFLVYVVPCTEREMISDTDAFAMAEISEHIELLATKYGKSTPDASISRTLAESWLG
;
A
#
# COMPACT_ATOMS: atom_id res chain seq x y z
N MET A 1 16.88 15.26 11.54
CA MET A 1 16.40 13.93 11.14
C MET A 1 16.72 13.79 9.66
N THR A 2 17.47 12.76 9.27
CA THR A 2 17.94 12.60 7.89
C THR A 2 16.97 11.71 7.10
N GLN A 3 16.94 11.85 5.77
CA GLN A 3 16.13 11.02 4.86
C GLN A 3 16.25 9.51 5.14
N MET A 4 17.44 9.04 5.54
CA MET A 4 17.70 7.64 5.86
C MET A 4 17.03 7.21 7.18
N ASP A 5 16.91 8.12 8.15
CA ASP A 5 16.20 7.87 9.42
C ASP A 5 14.71 7.66 9.15
N ASP A 6 14.13 8.47 8.26
CA ASP A 6 12.70 8.42 7.91
C ASP A 6 12.34 7.10 7.21
N LEU A 7 13.16 6.64 6.26
CA LEU A 7 12.97 5.34 5.61
C LEU A 7 13.10 4.18 6.60
N SER A 8 14.10 4.22 7.49
CA SER A 8 14.26 3.19 8.52
C SER A 8 13.09 3.17 9.52
N SER A 9 12.50 4.34 9.80
CA SER A 9 11.32 4.45 10.65
C SER A 9 10.09 3.87 9.95
N PHE A 10 9.90 4.20 8.67
CA PHE A 10 8.83 3.68 7.84
C PHE A 10 8.86 2.15 7.75
N GLU A 11 10.01 1.54 7.43
CA GLU A 11 10.13 0.08 7.33
C GLU A 11 9.88 -0.62 8.67
N ARG A 12 10.26 0.01 9.79
CA ARG A 12 9.95 -0.50 11.13
C ARG A 12 8.46 -0.43 11.42
N SER A 13 7.76 0.65 11.04
CA SER A 13 6.31 0.77 11.19
C SER A 13 5.58 -0.30 10.38
N VAL A 14 5.95 -0.50 9.12
CA VAL A 14 5.39 -1.58 8.27
C VAL A 14 5.61 -2.94 8.90
N SER A 15 6.84 -3.23 9.34
CA SER A 15 7.17 -4.53 9.96
C SER A 15 6.40 -4.75 11.27
N ALA A 16 6.19 -3.70 12.07
CA ALA A 16 5.40 -3.78 13.29
C ALA A 16 3.93 -4.06 12.98
N ALA A 17 3.36 -3.38 11.98
CA ALA A 17 1.97 -3.58 11.56
C ALA A 17 1.71 -4.98 11.01
N LEU A 18 2.62 -5.53 10.20
CA LEU A 18 2.54 -6.91 9.70
C LEU A 18 2.50 -7.92 10.85
N ARG A 19 3.39 -7.78 11.83
CA ARG A 19 3.40 -8.65 13.03
C ARG A 19 2.12 -8.50 13.87
N GLN A 20 1.64 -7.28 14.06
CA GLN A 20 0.39 -7.03 14.78
C GLN A 20 -0.83 -7.64 14.07
N ALA A 21 -0.80 -7.69 12.74
CA ALA A 21 -1.83 -8.34 11.94
C ALA A 21 -1.66 -9.87 11.86
N GLY A 22 -0.60 -10.45 12.43
CA GLY A 22 -0.34 -11.89 12.44
C GLY A 22 0.48 -12.42 11.26
N CYS A 23 1.12 -11.54 10.48
CA CYS A 23 1.96 -11.92 9.36
C CYS A 23 3.46 -11.86 9.71
N ASP A 24 4.05 -13.03 9.98
CA ASP A 24 5.48 -13.15 10.32
C ASP A 24 6.39 -13.48 9.13
N THR A 25 5.81 -13.97 8.03
CA THR A 25 6.53 -14.44 6.84
C THR A 25 6.69 -13.38 5.76
N PHE A 26 5.77 -12.42 5.70
CA PHE A 26 5.84 -11.29 4.77
C PHE A 26 6.56 -10.11 5.43
N THR A 27 7.53 -9.52 4.73
CA THR A 27 8.39 -8.46 5.28
C THR A 27 8.19 -7.13 4.54
N ALA A 28 8.70 -6.03 5.11
CA ALA A 28 8.77 -4.74 4.42
C ALA A 28 9.55 -4.82 3.10
N SER A 29 10.55 -5.70 2.98
CA SER A 29 11.27 -5.93 1.72
C SER A 29 10.42 -6.65 0.69
N ASN A 30 9.54 -7.57 1.11
CA ASN A 30 8.56 -8.18 0.21
C ASN A 30 7.56 -7.14 -0.28
N LEU A 31 7.03 -6.31 0.62
CA LEU A 31 6.14 -5.20 0.26
C LEU A 31 6.80 -4.29 -0.76
N ARG A 32 8.01 -3.80 -0.46
CA ARG A 32 8.80 -2.94 -1.36
C ARG A 32 8.87 -3.50 -2.78
N ARG A 33 9.21 -4.79 -2.91
CA ARG A 33 9.34 -5.45 -4.22
C ARG A 33 7.99 -5.49 -4.96
N HIS A 34 6.92 -5.93 -4.30
CA HIS A 34 5.59 -5.99 -4.92
C HIS A 34 5.07 -4.61 -5.31
N THR A 35 5.21 -3.64 -4.42
CA THR A 35 4.81 -2.25 -4.64
C THR A 35 5.59 -1.62 -5.79
N ARG A 36 6.89 -1.97 -5.95
CA ARG A 36 7.70 -1.55 -7.11
C ARG A 36 7.18 -2.13 -8.41
N GLU A 37 6.96 -3.45 -8.45
CA GLU A 37 6.46 -4.15 -9.65
C GLU A 37 5.15 -3.54 -10.13
N VAL A 38 4.19 -3.32 -9.23
CA VAL A 38 2.89 -2.72 -9.57
C VAL A 38 3.03 -1.27 -10.04
N ARG A 39 3.87 -0.46 -9.37
CA ARG A 39 4.14 0.92 -9.81
C ARG A 39 4.73 0.94 -11.22
N ASP A 40 5.70 0.08 -11.50
CA ASP A 40 6.38 0.04 -12.80
C ASP A 40 5.40 -0.35 -13.91
N ASP A 41 4.51 -1.30 -13.64
CA ASP A 41 3.45 -1.71 -14.58
C ASP A 41 2.45 -0.57 -14.86
N ILE A 42 1.99 0.12 -13.82
CA ILE A 42 1.08 1.27 -13.96
C ILE A 42 1.77 2.41 -14.71
N TYR A 43 3.00 2.76 -14.36
CA TYR A 43 3.73 3.83 -15.05
C TYR A 43 3.96 3.49 -16.53
N ALA A 44 4.21 2.21 -16.86
CA ALA A 44 4.31 1.78 -18.25
C ALA A 44 2.98 1.93 -18.99
N ASP A 45 1.85 1.58 -18.36
CA ASP A 45 0.51 1.73 -18.92
C ASP A 45 0.13 3.20 -19.14
N GLU A 46 0.32 4.05 -18.12
CA GLU A 46 0.07 5.49 -18.18
C GLU A 46 0.89 6.15 -19.30
N VAL A 47 2.16 5.79 -19.45
CA VAL A 47 3.03 6.27 -20.54
C VAL A 47 2.52 5.78 -21.90
N ALA A 48 2.09 4.53 -22.01
CA ALA A 48 1.56 3.97 -23.26
C ALA A 48 0.26 4.66 -23.70
N HIS A 49 -0.55 5.11 -22.74
CA HIS A 49 -1.83 5.76 -22.96
C HIS A 49 -1.78 7.29 -22.96
N GLY A 50 -0.62 7.90 -22.70
CA GLY A 50 -0.44 9.35 -22.68
C GLY A 50 -1.09 10.03 -21.47
N SER A 51 -1.24 9.27 -20.39
CA SER A 51 -1.86 9.69 -19.14
C SER A 51 -0.81 10.17 -18.13
N ASP A 52 -1.24 10.59 -16.94
CA ASP A 52 -0.39 11.24 -15.95
C ASP A 52 0.20 10.22 -14.96
N ILE A 53 1.52 9.98 -15.04
CA ILE A 53 2.24 9.12 -14.09
C ILE A 53 2.17 9.63 -12.63
N ALA A 54 1.86 10.91 -12.42
CA ALA A 54 1.65 11.48 -11.10
C ALA A 54 0.25 11.21 -10.55
N ALA A 55 -0.67 10.66 -11.37
CA ALA A 55 -2.00 10.31 -10.93
C ALA A 55 -1.93 9.38 -9.70
N PRO A 56 -2.71 9.67 -8.65
CA PRO A 56 -2.76 8.80 -7.51
C PRO A 56 -3.43 7.46 -7.83
N PHE A 57 -2.94 6.38 -7.23
CA PHE A 57 -3.52 5.05 -7.41
C PHE A 57 -3.44 4.19 -6.15
N VAL A 58 -4.27 3.16 -6.10
CA VAL A 58 -4.29 2.17 -5.03
C VAL A 58 -3.81 0.83 -5.56
N ASN A 59 -3.02 0.15 -4.75
CA ASN A 59 -2.68 -1.25 -4.91
C ASN A 59 -2.98 -1.98 -3.60
N PHE A 60 -3.36 -3.25 -3.70
CA PHE A 60 -3.51 -4.10 -2.54
C PHE A 60 -2.97 -5.50 -2.81
N ILE A 61 -2.47 -6.14 -1.76
CA ILE A 61 -2.05 -7.54 -1.81
C ILE A 61 -2.63 -8.27 -0.60
N ILE A 62 -2.96 -9.54 -0.78
CA ILE A 62 -3.41 -10.41 0.29
C ILE A 62 -2.37 -11.50 0.47
N THR A 63 -1.96 -11.74 1.70
CA THR A 63 -0.97 -12.74 2.03
C THR A 63 -1.13 -13.18 3.46
N HIS A 64 -1.16 -14.50 3.72
CA HIS A 64 -1.20 -15.06 5.07
C HIS A 64 -2.29 -14.43 5.98
N ASP A 65 -3.53 -14.37 5.49
CA ASP A 65 -4.67 -13.76 6.19
C ASP A 65 -4.47 -12.30 6.59
N VAL A 66 -3.65 -11.57 5.83
CA VAL A 66 -3.45 -10.13 5.96
C VAL A 66 -3.61 -9.47 4.60
N ALA A 67 -4.39 -8.39 4.55
CA ALA A 67 -4.44 -7.49 3.40
C ALA A 67 -3.56 -6.26 3.67
N ILE A 68 -2.76 -5.90 2.68
CA ILE A 68 -1.88 -4.73 2.71
C ILE A 68 -2.31 -3.82 1.57
N PHE A 69 -2.77 -2.63 1.92
CA PHE A 69 -3.17 -1.59 0.98
C PHE A 69 -2.07 -0.54 0.91
N THR A 70 -1.66 -0.19 -0.31
CA THR A 70 -0.71 0.88 -0.60
C THR A 70 -1.40 1.94 -1.43
N ILE A 71 -1.42 3.17 -0.94
CA ILE A 71 -1.98 4.32 -1.66
C ILE A 71 -0.80 5.18 -2.12
N PHE A 72 -0.62 5.26 -3.43
CA PHE A 72 0.36 6.11 -4.07
C PHE A 72 -0.21 7.51 -4.26
N ASP A 73 -0.06 8.32 -3.22
CA ASP A 73 -0.41 9.74 -3.23
C ASP A 73 0.72 10.51 -2.50
N ASP A 74 0.53 11.79 -2.20
CA ASP A 74 1.37 12.54 -1.26
C ASP A 74 0.55 12.95 -0.01
N PRO A 75 0.71 12.25 1.13
CA PRO A 75 1.72 11.23 1.40
C PRO A 75 1.40 9.84 0.81
N PHE A 76 2.44 9.03 0.62
CA PHE A 76 2.32 7.59 0.36
C PHE A 76 1.87 6.89 1.64
N LEU A 77 0.85 6.05 1.54
CA LEU A 77 0.20 5.42 2.70
C LEU A 77 0.25 3.90 2.62
N VAL A 78 0.48 3.26 3.76
CA VAL A 78 0.35 1.81 3.94
C VAL A 78 -0.64 1.51 5.04
N TYR A 79 -1.61 0.65 4.74
CA TYR A 79 -2.55 0.09 5.70
C TYR A 79 -2.37 -1.43 5.72
N VAL A 80 -2.34 -2.01 6.90
CA VAL A 80 -2.25 -3.44 7.14
C VAL A 80 -3.44 -3.84 8.01
N VAL A 81 -4.24 -4.77 7.50
CA VAL A 81 -5.45 -5.26 8.17
C VAL A 81 -5.48 -6.79 8.14
N PRO A 82 -5.85 -7.45 9.25
CA PRO A 82 -6.18 -8.87 9.22
C PRO A 82 -7.36 -9.09 8.27
N CYS A 83 -7.18 -9.96 7.28
CA CYS A 83 -8.18 -10.26 6.28
C CYS A 83 -7.86 -11.58 5.58
N THR A 84 -8.80 -12.53 5.64
CA THR A 84 -8.69 -13.80 4.92
C THR A 84 -8.97 -13.62 3.42
N GLU A 85 -8.40 -14.46 2.56
CA GLU A 85 -8.69 -14.42 1.11
C GLU A 85 -10.21 -14.50 0.83
N ARG A 86 -10.94 -15.29 1.63
CA ARG A 86 -12.39 -15.46 1.48
C ARG A 86 -13.18 -14.17 1.73
N GLU A 87 -12.73 -13.33 2.66
CA GLU A 87 -13.37 -12.05 3.00
C GLU A 87 -13.14 -10.96 1.95
N MET A 88 -12.15 -11.15 1.07
CA MET A 88 -11.86 -10.24 -0.04
C MET A 88 -12.45 -10.69 -1.36
N ILE A 89 -12.59 -12.01 -1.61
CA ILE A 89 -13.29 -12.50 -2.82
C ILE A 89 -14.75 -12.00 -2.85
N SER A 90 -15.39 -11.77 -1.70
CA SER A 90 -16.72 -11.15 -1.63
C SER A 90 -16.75 -9.66 -1.98
N ASP A 91 -15.59 -9.00 -1.92
CA ASP A 91 -15.48 -7.55 -2.07
C ASP A 91 -14.88 -7.17 -3.43
N THR A 92 -14.04 -8.02 -4.01
CA THR A 92 -13.15 -7.71 -5.15
C THR A 92 -13.81 -7.51 -6.51
N ASP A 93 -15.12 -7.75 -6.64
CA ASP A 93 -15.86 -7.59 -7.90
C ASP A 93 -16.12 -6.12 -8.31
N ALA A 94 -15.69 -5.12 -7.54
CA ALA A 94 -16.07 -3.72 -7.78
C ALA A 94 -14.97 -2.64 -7.66
N PHE A 95 -13.67 -2.97 -7.68
CA PHE A 95 -12.63 -1.96 -7.37
C PHE A 95 -11.85 -1.47 -8.59
N ALA A 96 -11.97 -0.18 -8.90
CA ALA A 96 -11.07 0.54 -9.79
C ALA A 96 -9.88 1.13 -9.00
N MET A 97 -8.66 1.04 -9.55
CA MET A 97 -7.42 1.48 -8.91
C MET A 97 -7.33 3.00 -8.63
N ALA A 98 -8.25 3.81 -9.17
CA ALA A 98 -8.22 5.28 -9.09
C ALA A 98 -9.05 5.87 -7.93
N GLU A 99 -9.93 5.10 -7.28
CA GLU A 99 -10.89 5.61 -6.30
C GLU A 99 -10.34 5.59 -4.86
N ILE A 100 -9.34 6.42 -4.59
CA ILE A 100 -8.64 6.49 -3.29
C ILE A 100 -9.59 6.74 -2.11
N SER A 101 -10.54 7.66 -2.25
CA SER A 101 -11.44 8.01 -1.16
C SER A 101 -12.33 6.83 -0.75
N GLU A 102 -12.78 6.03 -1.71
CA GLU A 102 -13.59 4.84 -1.47
C GLU A 102 -12.77 3.76 -0.75
N HIS A 103 -11.48 3.63 -1.08
CA HIS A 103 -10.58 2.70 -0.39
C HIS A 103 -10.35 3.10 1.07
N ILE A 104 -10.14 4.39 1.35
CA ILE A 104 -9.99 4.88 2.73
C ILE A 104 -11.29 4.69 3.52
N GLU A 105 -12.44 4.95 2.90
CA GLU A 105 -13.75 4.73 3.54
C GLU A 105 -13.98 3.24 3.84
N LEU A 106 -13.63 2.35 2.92
CA LEU A 106 -13.71 0.90 3.14
C LEU A 106 -12.78 0.45 4.28
N LEU A 107 -11.55 0.97 4.33
CA LEU A 107 -10.61 0.72 5.42
C LEU A 107 -11.19 1.15 6.78
N ALA A 108 -11.80 2.33 6.84
CA ALA A 108 -12.43 2.83 8.06
C ALA A 108 -13.68 2.03 8.47
N THR A 109 -14.55 1.71 7.52
CA THR A 109 -15.88 1.13 7.80
C THR A 109 -15.83 -0.37 8.03
N LYS A 110 -15.11 -1.13 7.19
CA LYS A 110 -15.00 -2.59 7.29
C LYS A 110 -13.94 -3.03 8.29
N TYR A 111 -12.77 -2.40 8.23
CA TYR A 111 -11.60 -2.82 9.01
C TYR A 111 -11.33 -1.95 10.24
N GLY A 112 -12.13 -0.90 10.47
CA GLY A 112 -11.91 0.02 11.59
C GLY A 112 -10.60 0.82 11.48
N LYS A 113 -10.00 0.87 10.29
CA LYS A 113 -8.65 1.38 10.04
C LYS A 113 -8.71 2.78 9.41
N SER A 114 -8.98 3.80 10.22
CA SER A 114 -9.07 5.19 9.76
C SER A 114 -7.72 5.90 9.60
N THR A 115 -6.64 5.32 10.15
CA THR A 115 -5.28 5.86 10.06
C THR A 115 -4.33 4.85 9.42
N PRO A 116 -3.40 5.30 8.57
CA PRO A 116 -2.37 4.42 8.00
C PRO A 116 -1.43 3.90 9.08
N ASP A 117 -0.89 2.71 8.89
CA ASP A 117 0.13 2.11 9.75
C ASP A 117 1.51 2.74 9.51
N ALA A 118 1.75 3.18 8.29
CA ALA A 118 2.97 3.86 7.91
C ALA A 118 2.69 4.88 6.81
N SER A 119 3.36 6.02 6.87
CA SER A 119 3.31 7.04 5.83
C SER A 119 4.66 7.71 5.66
N ILE A 120 4.96 8.08 4.42
CA ILE A 120 6.13 8.87 4.01
C ILE A 120 5.71 9.78 2.85
N SER A 121 6.47 10.84 2.56
CA SER A 121 6.19 11.64 1.37
C SER A 121 6.38 10.82 0.09
N ARG A 122 5.72 11.23 -1.00
CA ARG A 122 5.85 10.54 -2.29
C ARG A 122 7.30 10.45 -2.77
N THR A 123 8.07 11.52 -2.62
CA THR A 123 9.50 11.55 -2.98
C THR A 123 10.33 10.52 -2.19
N LEU A 124 10.03 10.35 -0.91
CA LEU A 124 10.67 9.32 -0.08
C LEU A 124 10.22 7.92 -0.49
N ALA A 125 8.95 7.74 -0.84
CA ALA A 125 8.44 6.47 -1.35
C ALA A 125 9.13 6.09 -2.66
N GLU A 126 9.31 7.02 -3.61
CA GLU A 126 10.07 6.75 -4.84
C GLU A 126 11.52 6.37 -4.56
N SER A 127 12.17 7.06 -3.61
CA SER A 127 13.54 6.73 -3.19
C SER A 127 13.62 5.35 -2.52
N TRP A 128 12.60 5.01 -1.72
CA TRP A 128 12.49 3.71 -1.08
C TRP A 128 12.27 2.62 -2.11
N LEU A 129 11.35 2.80 -3.05
CA LEU A 129 11.08 1.84 -4.09
C LEU A 129 12.30 1.66 -4.99
N GLY A 130 13.11 2.69 -5.22
CA GLY A 130 14.27 2.63 -6.13
C GLY A 130 13.83 2.32 -7.56
#